data_AF-A0A6G1HX37-F1
#
_entry.id   AF-A0A6G1HX37-F1
#
_cell.length_a   1.000
_cell.length_b   1.000
_cell.length_c   1.000
_cell.angle_alpha   90.00
_cell.angle_beta   90.00
_cell.angle_gamma   90.00
#
_symmetry.space_group_name_H-M   'P 1'
#
loop_
_entity.id
_entity.type
_entity.pdbx_description
1 polymer ?
#
loop_
_entity_poly.entity_id
_entity_poly.type
_entity_poly.pdbx_seq_one_letter_code
_entity_poly.pdbx_strand_id
1 'polypeptide(L)'
;MAPNVATTNMSQQLTGAGFRARIENNVRTLYRSFLDIQGAAIDDQEETGHEDAKIQAAIIKQRMETNAQDLIRICEDTLQMIRQMQELWLFSDADTRTKDLQREEVTRLAELLQALHARKEVHIRDEGQ
;
A
#
# COMPACT_ATOMS: atom_id res chain seq x y z
N MET A 1 10.85 6.10 36.13
CA MET A 1 10.23 5.18 35.15
C MET A 1 9.65 6.03 34.03
N ALA A 2 10.32 6.08 32.88
CA ALA A 2 9.84 6.85 31.73
C ALA A 2 8.79 6.02 30.96
N PRO A 3 7.65 6.58 30.57
CA PRO A 3 6.75 5.91 29.65
C PRO A 3 7.37 5.92 28.24
N ASN A 4 7.41 4.74 27.66
CA ASN A 4 8.00 4.44 26.36
C ASN A 4 7.17 5.15 25.27
N VAL A 5 7.75 6.16 24.62
CA VAL A 5 7.18 6.87 23.47
C VAL A 5 7.33 5.98 22.25
N ALA A 6 6.52 4.92 22.18
CA ALA A 6 6.25 4.17 20.97
C ALA A 6 4.95 4.67 20.36
N THR A 7 4.84 5.98 20.12
CA THR A 7 3.91 6.50 19.10
C THR A 7 4.61 6.36 17.76
N THR A 8 4.77 5.10 17.37
CA THR A 8 5.10 4.68 16.02
C THR A 8 4.12 5.38 15.09
N ASN A 9 4.65 6.14 14.14
CA ASN A 9 3.98 6.56 12.91
C ASN A 9 3.52 5.30 12.14
N MET A 10 2.55 4.55 12.69
CA MET A 10 1.87 3.50 11.98
C MET A 10 0.95 4.18 10.97
N SER A 11 1.51 4.37 9.76
CA SER A 11 0.81 4.15 8.50
C SER A 11 -0.66 4.57 8.53
N GLN A 12 -0.96 5.78 8.04
CA GLN A 12 -2.26 6.02 7.42
C GLN A 12 -2.50 4.90 6.41
N GLN A 13 -3.28 3.89 6.79
CA GLN A 13 -3.68 2.82 5.89
C GLN A 13 -4.45 3.48 4.75
N LEU A 14 -3.87 3.47 3.56
CA LEU A 14 -4.57 3.84 2.34
C LEU A 14 -5.76 2.89 2.20
N THR A 15 -6.96 3.40 2.43
CA THR A 15 -8.20 2.67 2.14
C THR A 15 -8.26 2.40 0.64
N GLY A 16 -8.97 1.35 0.20
CA GLY A 16 -9.11 1.06 -1.23
C GLY A 16 -9.63 2.25 -2.06
N ALA A 17 -10.43 3.13 -1.44
CA ALA A 17 -10.88 4.39 -2.05
C ALA A 17 -9.75 5.43 -2.15
N GLY A 18 -8.95 5.61 -1.10
CA GLY A 18 -7.79 6.50 -1.11
C GLY A 18 -6.73 6.05 -2.12
N PHE A 19 -6.53 4.75 -2.24
CA PHE A 19 -5.63 4.15 -3.22
C PHE A 19 -6.06 4.44 -4.66
N ARG A 20 -7.35 4.22 -4.98
CA ARG A 20 -7.91 4.50 -6.31
C ARG A 20 -7.79 5.98 -6.67
N ALA A 21 -8.15 6.89 -5.76
CA ALA A 21 -8.04 8.33 -6.00
C ALA A 21 -6.59 8.76 -6.30
N ARG A 22 -5.63 8.13 -5.62
CA ARG A 22 -4.20 8.43 -5.78
C ARG A 22 -3.64 7.90 -7.11
N ILE A 23 -4.05 6.70 -7.56
CA ILE A 23 -3.76 6.20 -8.92
C ILE A 23 -4.34 7.15 -9.98
N GLU A 24 -5.62 7.51 -9.86
CA GLU A 24 -6.27 8.36 -10.86
C GLU A 24 -5.60 9.71 -10.97
N ASN A 25 -5.19 10.30 -9.84
CA ASN A 25 -4.42 11.53 -9.82
C ASN A 25 -3.05 11.35 -10.50
N ASN A 26 -2.31 10.30 -10.17
CA ASN A 26 -1.00 10.03 -10.77
C ASN A 26 -1.09 9.85 -12.29
N VAL A 27 -2.06 9.07 -12.78
CA VAL A 27 -2.27 8.86 -14.22
C VAL A 27 -2.62 10.16 -14.94
N ARG A 28 -3.49 10.99 -14.35
CA ARG A 28 -3.84 12.31 -14.93
C ARG A 28 -2.64 13.23 -14.98
N THR A 29 -1.84 13.28 -13.93
CA THR A 29 -0.66 14.15 -13.87
C THR A 29 0.42 13.67 -14.85
N LEU A 30 0.68 12.36 -14.95
CA LEU A 30 1.59 11.80 -15.95
C LEU A 30 1.19 12.20 -17.37
N TYR A 31 -0.08 12.04 -17.70
CA TYR A 31 -0.60 12.38 -19.02
C TYR A 31 -0.46 13.89 -19.33
N ARG A 32 -0.74 14.76 -18.36
CA ARG A 32 -0.54 16.21 -18.52
C ARG A 32 0.93 16.57 -18.69
N SER A 33 1.81 16.08 -17.84
CA SER A 33 3.24 16.36 -17.94
C SER A 33 3.83 15.87 -19.27
N PHE A 34 3.33 14.76 -19.81
CA PHE A 34 3.69 14.30 -21.15
C PHE A 34 3.23 15.25 -22.25
N LEU A 35 1.97 15.70 -22.21
CA LEU A 35 1.45 16.68 -23.18
C LEU A 35 2.18 18.02 -23.09
N ASP A 36 2.53 18.47 -21.90
CA ASP A 36 3.25 19.71 -21.68
C ASP A 36 4.69 19.63 -22.24
N ILE A 37 5.37 18.48 -22.12
CA ILE A 37 6.67 18.24 -22.76
C ILE A 37 6.52 18.23 -24.29
N GLN A 38 5.49 17.57 -24.82
CA GLN A 38 5.24 17.53 -26.26
C GLN A 38 4.96 18.92 -26.83
N GLY A 39 4.14 19.73 -26.14
CA GLY A 39 3.86 21.11 -26.50
C GLY A 39 5.13 21.97 -26.47
N ALA A 40 5.90 21.90 -25.39
CA ALA A 40 7.16 22.63 -25.28
C ALA A 40 8.18 22.26 -26.36
N ALA A 41 8.19 21.00 -26.82
CA ALA A 41 9.07 20.55 -27.90
C ALA A 41 8.65 21.08 -29.28
N ILE A 42 7.35 21.30 -29.49
CA ILE A 42 6.81 21.90 -30.72
C ILE A 42 7.12 23.40 -30.72
N ASP A 43 6.92 24.08 -29.59
CA ASP A 43 7.19 25.51 -29.43
C ASP A 43 8.68 25.85 -29.64
N ASP A 44 9.61 24.94 -29.34
CA ASP A 44 11.06 25.11 -29.55
C ASP A 44 11.45 25.20 -31.05
N GLN A 45 10.57 24.76 -31.96
CA GLN A 45 10.84 24.77 -33.40
C GLN A 45 10.38 26.06 -34.11
N GLU A 46 9.60 26.93 -33.47
CA GLU A 46 9.15 28.19 -34.06
C GLU A 46 10.17 29.31 -33.81
N GLU A 47 10.96 29.60 -34.85
CA GLU A 47 12.05 30.57 -34.81
C GLU A 47 11.52 32.01 -34.65
N THR A 48 11.70 32.61 -33.46
CA THR A 48 11.47 34.04 -33.20
C THR A 48 12.80 34.76 -32.93
N GLY A 49 12.86 36.09 -33.06
CA GLY A 49 14.11 36.86 -33.21
C GLY A 49 15.20 36.63 -32.13
N HIS A 50 16.46 36.90 -32.49
CA HIS A 50 17.70 36.43 -31.83
C HIS A 50 17.87 36.57 -30.30
N GLU A 51 17.21 37.52 -29.63
CA GLU A 51 17.24 37.64 -28.16
C GLU A 51 16.01 37.02 -27.50
N ASP A 52 14.81 37.24 -28.05
CA ASP A 52 13.58 36.62 -27.56
C ASP A 52 13.62 35.09 -27.72
N ALA A 53 14.22 34.57 -28.79
CA ALA A 53 14.45 33.15 -28.99
C ALA A 53 15.30 32.51 -27.87
N LYS A 54 16.32 33.22 -27.37
CA LYS A 54 17.18 32.67 -26.31
C LYS A 54 16.45 32.59 -24.97
N ILE A 55 15.63 33.60 -24.68
CA ILE A 55 14.80 33.62 -23.46
C ILE A 55 13.72 32.54 -23.57
N GLN A 56 13.06 32.39 -24.73
CA GLN A 56 12.08 31.34 -24.96
C GLN A 56 12.69 29.93 -24.86
N ALA A 57 13.84 29.69 -25.50
CA ALA A 57 14.54 28.40 -25.42
C ALA A 57 14.95 28.05 -23.98
N ALA A 58 15.38 29.03 -23.17
CA ALA A 58 15.68 28.81 -21.76
C ALA A 58 14.44 28.45 -20.94
N ILE A 59 13.31 29.11 -21.18
CA ILE A 59 12.02 28.82 -20.53
C ILE A 59 11.51 27.43 -20.92
N ILE A 60 11.58 27.08 -22.21
CA ILE A 60 11.19 25.76 -22.73
C ILE A 60 12.04 24.67 -22.10
N LYS A 61 13.36 24.84 -22.08
CA LYS A 61 14.29 23.89 -21.46
C LYS A 61 14.01 23.70 -19.97
N GLN A 62 13.79 24.78 -19.23
CA GLN A 62 13.45 24.71 -17.80
C GLN A 62 12.11 24.00 -17.56
N ARG A 63 11.10 24.24 -18.42
CA ARG A 63 9.81 23.55 -18.36
C ARG A 63 9.96 22.06 -18.64
N MET A 64 10.72 21.67 -19.66
CA MET A 64 11.01 20.27 -19.96
C MET A 64 11.68 19.56 -18.77
N GLU A 65 12.67 20.20 -18.15
CA GLU A 65 13.39 19.62 -17.02
C GLU A 65 12.49 19.46 -15.79
N THR A 66 11.65 20.46 -15.50
CA THR A 66 10.67 20.39 -14.41
C THR A 66 9.66 19.27 -14.65
N ASN A 67 9.09 19.21 -15.87
CA ASN A 67 8.12 18.18 -16.23
C ASN A 67 8.72 16.77 -16.20
N ALA A 68 9.99 16.62 -16.58
CA ALA A 68 10.70 15.35 -16.50
C ALA A 68 10.89 14.89 -15.04
N GLN A 69 11.23 15.81 -14.12
CA GLN A 69 11.33 15.51 -12.70
C GLN A 69 9.97 15.12 -12.09
N ASP A 70 8.90 15.81 -12.49
CA ASP A 70 7.54 15.47 -12.05
C ASP A 70 7.13 14.07 -12.54
N LEU A 71 7.43 13.72 -13.80
CA LEU A 71 7.20 12.36 -14.31
C LEU A 71 7.93 11.30 -13.50
N ILE A 72 9.21 11.54 -13.15
CA ILE A 72 10.01 10.62 -12.33
C ILE A 72 9.36 10.44 -10.96
N ARG A 73 9.00 11.53 -10.28
CA ARG A 73 8.37 11.48 -8.96
C ARG A 73 7.05 10.70 -8.99
N ILE A 74 6.22 10.88 -10.03
CA ILE A 74 4.95 10.16 -10.12
C ILE A 74 5.17 8.66 -10.37
N CYS A 75 6.20 8.29 -11.14
CA CYS A 75 6.60 6.90 -11.32
C CYS A 75 7.06 6.28 -9.98
N GLU A 76 7.87 6.99 -9.20
CA GLU A 76 8.31 6.56 -7.87
C GLU A 76 7.13 6.35 -6.91
N ASP A 77 6.21 7.32 -6.85
CA ASP A 77 4.97 7.21 -6.05
C ASP A 77 4.13 5.99 -6.47
N THR A 78 4.05 5.73 -7.77
CA THR A 78 3.31 4.59 -8.32
C THR A 78 3.96 3.25 -7.94
N LEU A 79 5.29 3.15 -8.00
CA LEU A 79 6.01 1.97 -7.55
C LEU A 79 5.84 1.72 -6.05
N GLN A 80 5.87 2.78 -5.25
CA GLN A 80 5.62 2.68 -3.81
C GLN A 80 4.21 2.18 -3.50
N MET A 81 3.21 2.64 -4.25
CA MET A 81 1.84 2.17 -4.14
C MET A 81 1.70 0.69 -4.53
N ILE A 82 2.36 0.24 -5.61
CA ILE A 82 2.38 -1.18 -6.00
C ILE A 82 2.96 -2.03 -4.87
N ARG A 83 4.06 -1.58 -4.26
CA ARG A 83 4.66 -2.27 -3.12
C ARG A 83 3.69 -2.36 -1.94
N GLN A 84 3.00 -1.28 -1.59
CA GLN A 84 2.01 -1.30 -0.52
C GLN A 84 0.84 -2.26 -0.82
N MET A 85 0.39 -2.37 -2.07
CA MET A 85 -0.60 -3.38 -2.46
C MET A 85 -0.08 -4.79 -2.29
N GLN A 86 1.16 -5.04 -2.73
CA GLN A 86 1.79 -6.35 -2.59
C GLN A 86 1.95 -6.74 -1.12
N GLU A 87 2.37 -5.81 -0.27
CA GLU A 87 2.45 -6.02 1.18
C GLU A 87 1.06 -6.32 1.77
N LEU A 88 0.05 -5.52 1.45
CA LEU A 88 -1.33 -5.80 1.89
C LEU A 88 -1.81 -7.19 1.46
N TRP A 89 -1.54 -7.59 0.21
CA TRP A 89 -1.96 -8.89 -0.31
C TRP A 89 -1.19 -10.06 0.32
N LEU A 90 0.12 -9.93 0.51
CA LEU A 90 0.95 -10.94 1.14
C LEU A 90 0.62 -11.15 2.63
N PHE A 91 0.17 -10.09 3.31
CA PHE A 91 -0.06 -10.11 4.75
C PHE A 91 -1.55 -10.14 5.16
N SER A 92 -2.52 -10.11 4.22
CA SER A 92 -3.95 -10.09 4.60
C SER A 92 -4.52 -11.43 5.06
N ASP A 93 -3.98 -12.58 4.63
CA ASP A 93 -4.55 -13.91 4.92
C ASP A 93 -3.54 -14.98 5.37
N ALA A 94 -2.23 -14.68 5.42
CA ALA A 94 -1.25 -15.65 5.89
C ALA A 94 -1.38 -15.95 7.41
N ASP A 95 -1.99 -15.02 8.18
CA ASP A 95 -2.09 -15.12 9.64
C ASP A 95 -3.42 -15.75 10.13
N THR A 96 -4.43 -15.87 9.27
CA THR A 96 -5.71 -16.54 9.60
C THR A 96 -5.57 -18.05 9.57
N ARG A 97 -4.80 -18.59 8.62
CA ARG A 97 -4.59 -20.05 8.47
C ARG A 97 -3.91 -20.70 9.68
N THR A 98 -2.97 -19.99 10.32
CA THR A 98 -2.29 -20.47 11.54
C THR A 98 -3.21 -20.42 12.76
N LYS A 99 -4.09 -19.41 12.82
CA LYS A 99 -5.07 -19.26 13.91
C LYS A 99 -6.20 -20.27 13.81
N ASP A 100 -6.65 -20.62 12.61
CA ASP A 100 -7.69 -21.63 12.39
C ASP A 100 -7.21 -23.03 12.79
N LEU A 101 -5.96 -23.39 12.46
CA LEU A 101 -5.35 -24.64 12.89
C LEU A 101 -5.23 -24.74 14.42
N GLN A 102 -4.80 -23.66 15.09
CA GLN A 102 -4.73 -23.63 16.56
C GLN A 102 -6.13 -23.70 17.19
N ARG A 103 -7.15 -23.10 16.57
CA ARG A 103 -8.53 -23.14 17.08
C ARG A 103 -9.10 -24.54 17.03
N GLU A 104 -8.89 -25.25 15.92
CA GLU A 104 -9.39 -26.61 15.72
C GLU A 104 -8.76 -27.60 16.71
N GLU A 105 -7.44 -27.50 16.95
CA GLU A 105 -6.76 -28.32 17.97
C GLU A 105 -7.27 -28.04 19.39
N VAL A 106 -7.49 -26.76 19.74
CA VAL A 106 -8.02 -26.38 21.06
C VAL A 106 -9.46 -26.89 21.25
N THR A 107 -10.30 -26.81 20.22
CA THR A 107 -11.68 -27.35 20.27
C THR A 107 -11.65 -28.87 20.47
N ARG A 108 -10.80 -29.58 19.71
CA ARG A 108 -10.66 -31.04 19.83
C ARG A 108 -10.15 -31.48 21.20
N LEU A 109 -9.22 -30.72 21.78
CA LEU A 109 -8.72 -30.97 23.14
C LEU A 109 -9.82 -30.76 24.19
N ALA A 110 -10.65 -29.72 24.03
CA ALA A 110 -11.76 -29.42 24.92
C ALA A 110 -12.84 -30.50 24.90
N GLU A 111 -13.19 -31.02 23.71
CA GLU A 111 -14.12 -32.14 23.55
C GLU A 111 -13.60 -33.43 24.21
N LEU A 112 -12.30 -33.73 24.04
CA LEU A 112 -11.64 -34.87 24.68
C LEU A 112 -11.64 -34.77 26.21
N LEU A 113 -11.39 -33.57 26.74
CA LEU A 113 -11.45 -33.29 28.18
C LEU A 113 -12.86 -33.44 28.74
N GLN A 114 -13.89 -32.95 28.03
CA GLN A 114 -15.28 -33.13 28.43
C GLN A 114 -15.70 -34.61 28.41
N ALA A 115 -15.31 -35.36 27.38
CA ALA A 115 -15.59 -36.79 27.30
C ALA A 115 -14.92 -37.58 28.43
N LEU A 116 -13.67 -37.24 28.77
CA LEU A 116 -12.96 -37.83 29.92
C LEU A 116 -13.63 -37.49 31.25
N HIS A 117 -14.10 -36.25 31.42
CA HIS A 117 -14.78 -35.84 32.63
C HIS A 117 -16.11 -36.56 32.82
N ALA A 118 -16.94 -36.62 31.78
CA ALA A 118 -18.20 -37.36 31.78
C ALA A 118 -17.99 -38.85 32.08
N ARG A 119 -16.94 -39.47 31.53
CA ARG A 119 -16.60 -40.87 31.80
C ARG A 119 -16.15 -41.10 33.24
N LYS A 120 -15.44 -40.15 33.85
CA LYS A 120 -15.00 -40.22 35.25
C LYS A 120 -16.17 -40.09 36.23
N GLU A 121 -17.16 -39.25 35.93
CA GLU A 121 -18.38 -39.12 36.76
C GLU A 121 -19.24 -40.39 36.76
N VAL A 122 -19.28 -41.11 35.63
CA VAL A 122 -19.95 -42.42 35.54
C VAL A 122 -19.24 -43.45 36.43
N HIS A 123 -17.91 -43.49 36.42
CA HIS A 123 -17.15 -44.47 37.20
C HIS A 123 -17.22 -44.22 38.72
N ILE A 124 -17.26 -42.96 39.16
CA ILE A 124 -17.40 -42.60 40.58
C ILE A 124 -18.78 -43.00 41.13
N ARG A 125 -19.82 -43.06 40.29
CA ARG A 125 -21.16 -43.51 40.69
C ARG A 125 -21.30 -45.02 40.81
N ASP A 126 -20.52 -45.79 40.04
CA ASP A 126 -20.52 -47.26 40.10
C ASP A 126 -19.72 -47.82 41.29
N GLU A 127 -18.72 -47.10 41.81
CA GLU A 127 -17.93 -47.53 42.99
C GLU A 127 -18.57 -47.15 44.35
N GLY A 128 -19.71 -46.45 44.33
CA GLY A 128 -20.40 -45.93 45.52
C GLY A 128 -21.70 -46.64 45.91
N GLN A 129 -22.07 -47.75 45.27
CA GLN A 129 -23.18 -48.64 45.63
C GLN A 129 -22.66 -49.96 46.18
#